data_AF-A0A5D5AU40-F1
#
_entry.id   AF-A0A5D5AU40-F1
#
_cell.length_a   1.000
_cell.length_b   1.000
_cell.length_c   1.000
_cell.angle_alpha   90.00
_cell.angle_beta   90.00
_cell.angle_gamma   90.00
#
_symmetry.space_group_name_H-M   'P 1'
#
loop_
_entity.id
_entity.type
_entity.pdbx_description
1 polymer ?
#
loop_
_entity_poly.entity_id
_entity_poly.type
_entity_poly.pdbx_seq_one_letter_code
_entity_poly.pdbx_strand_id
1 'polypeptide(L)'
;MGTEYGCKVCRVLEDHDLEHYDERLLEEWRGDGSQRKGYRQLARWLNVTLLRREMDKVGLSTLGDEAESKYDRLREEGTTSSEVAAMLEREGIDVERLQDDFVSYGVVRTHLLDCLDAEYEKEESSEWEREAIEIARNHAKEKIVSAVRSLERKGKLRGGEDITVHVDVDLECESCQTRVPLRRAIYRGELCDCATMEVHQ
;
A
#
# COMPACT_ATOMS: atom_id res chain seq x y z
N MET A 1 17.64 -6.13 -13.31
CA MET A 1 18.64 -5.09 -13.63
C MET A 1 18.65 -4.15 -12.44
N GLY A 2 19.65 -4.28 -11.57
CA GLY A 2 19.85 -3.35 -10.47
C GLY A 2 20.44 -2.06 -11.01
N THR A 3 19.73 -0.96 -10.84
CA THR A 3 20.26 0.38 -11.05
C THR A 3 21.30 0.69 -9.97
N GLU A 4 22.26 1.57 -10.27
CA GLU A 4 23.24 2.12 -9.32
C GLU A 4 22.57 2.60 -8.02
N TYR A 5 21.33 3.06 -8.15
CA TYR A 5 20.38 3.38 -7.09
C TYR A 5 19.57 2.13 -6.74
N GLY A 6 19.63 1.64 -5.50
CA GLY A 6 19.01 0.37 -5.06
C GLY A 6 17.52 0.20 -5.41
N CYS A 7 16.75 1.28 -5.56
CA CYS A 7 15.39 1.26 -6.12
C CYS A 7 14.99 2.59 -6.79
N LYS A 8 13.77 2.63 -7.36
CA LYS A 8 13.21 3.85 -7.99
C LYS A 8 13.12 5.03 -7.02
N VAL A 9 12.75 4.82 -5.76
CA VAL A 9 12.67 5.92 -4.78
C VAL A 9 14.07 6.49 -4.53
N CYS A 10 15.09 5.65 -4.31
CA CYS A 10 16.47 6.12 -4.16
C CYS A 10 16.89 7.01 -5.34
N ARG A 11 16.65 6.54 -6.58
CA ARG A 11 16.96 7.30 -7.80
C ARG A 11 16.25 8.66 -7.80
N VAL A 12 14.94 8.65 -7.54
CA VAL A 12 14.09 9.85 -7.56
C VAL A 12 14.46 10.84 -6.46
N LEU A 13 14.86 10.36 -5.29
CA LEU A 13 15.30 11.25 -4.22
C LEU A 13 16.64 11.90 -4.58
N GLU A 14 17.60 11.15 -5.12
CA GLU A 14 18.89 11.70 -5.55
C GLU A 14 18.75 12.66 -6.73
N ASP A 15 18.00 12.28 -7.78
CA ASP A 15 17.81 13.09 -8.99
C ASP A 15 17.19 14.48 -8.71
N HIS A 16 16.52 14.65 -7.56
CA HIS A 16 15.81 15.88 -7.18
C HIS A 16 16.37 16.58 -5.92
N ASP A 17 17.50 16.13 -5.37
CA ASP A 17 18.11 16.59 -4.11
C ASP A 17 17.19 16.44 -2.87
N LEU A 18 16.54 15.29 -2.76
CA LEU A 18 15.51 14.94 -1.79
C LEU A 18 15.92 13.76 -0.89
N GLU A 19 17.19 13.36 -0.85
CA GLU A 19 17.67 12.17 -0.13
C GLU A 19 17.33 12.20 1.37
N HIS A 20 17.32 13.39 1.97
CA HIS A 20 16.92 13.61 3.36
C HIS A 20 15.47 13.23 3.67
N TYR A 21 14.64 12.97 2.66
CA TYR A 21 13.25 12.54 2.85
C TYR A 21 13.09 11.05 3.13
N ASP A 22 14.16 10.25 3.05
CA ASP A 22 14.13 8.84 3.49
C ASP A 22 13.74 8.71 4.96
N GLU A 23 14.37 9.50 5.83
CA GLU A 23 14.06 9.54 7.27
C GLU A 23 12.61 9.96 7.51
N ARG A 24 12.14 10.98 6.77
CA ARG A 24 10.76 11.46 6.89
C ARG A 24 9.74 10.44 6.44
N LEU A 25 10.01 9.71 5.36
CA LEU A 25 9.13 8.62 4.90
C LEU A 25 9.00 7.53 5.98
N LEU A 26 10.09 7.21 6.68
CA LEU A 26 10.09 6.27 7.80
C LEU A 26 9.31 6.80 9.00
N GLU A 27 9.56 8.04 9.41
CA GLU A 27 8.87 8.68 10.54
C GLU A 27 7.37 8.74 10.31
N GLU A 28 6.92 9.23 9.15
CA GLU A 28 5.50 9.34 8.82
C GLU A 28 4.84 7.95 8.66
N TRP A 29 5.60 6.92 8.25
CA TRP A 29 5.10 5.54 8.16
C TRP A 29 4.98 4.83 9.52
N ARG A 30 5.96 5.07 10.42
CA ARG A 30 6.04 4.50 11.76
C ARG A 30 5.23 5.26 12.81
N GLY A 31 4.81 6.49 12.52
CA GLY A 31 4.04 7.31 13.46
C GLY A 31 2.75 6.63 13.97
N ASP A 32 2.26 7.09 15.12
CA ASP A 32 1.11 6.49 15.80
C ASP A 32 -0.21 7.16 15.44
N GLY A 33 -1.29 6.36 15.47
CA GLY A 33 -2.66 6.85 15.33
C GLY A 33 -2.89 7.72 14.09
N SER A 34 -3.23 8.99 14.29
CA SER A 34 -3.52 9.96 13.21
C SER A 34 -2.27 10.52 12.51
N GLN A 35 -1.07 10.34 13.09
CA GLN A 35 0.18 10.74 12.46
C GLN A 35 0.67 9.70 11.44
N ARG A 36 0.18 8.45 11.56
CA ARG A 36 0.53 7.37 10.65
C ARG A 36 0.03 7.62 9.25
N LYS A 37 0.92 7.53 8.26
CA LYS A 37 0.56 7.52 6.84
C LYS A 37 0.69 6.12 6.25
N GLY A 38 -0.34 5.72 5.50
CA GLY A 38 -0.27 4.53 4.66
C GLY A 38 0.56 4.77 3.39
N TYR A 39 1.00 3.69 2.74
CA TYR A 39 1.83 3.76 1.52
C TYR A 39 1.26 4.65 0.40
N ARG A 40 -0.08 4.72 0.26
CA ARG A 40 -0.73 5.58 -0.73
C ARG A 40 -0.59 7.07 -0.40
N GLN A 41 -0.71 7.42 0.89
CA GLN A 41 -0.54 8.79 1.35
C GLN A 41 0.92 9.22 1.21
N LEU A 42 1.87 8.34 1.53
CA LEU A 42 3.30 8.57 1.35
C LEU A 42 3.65 8.75 -0.14
N ALA A 43 3.14 7.89 -1.02
CA ALA A 43 3.35 8.02 -2.47
C ALA A 43 2.78 9.34 -3.01
N ARG A 44 1.57 9.73 -2.60
CA ARG A 44 1.00 11.04 -2.95
C ARG A 44 1.89 12.17 -2.46
N TRP A 45 2.25 12.15 -1.19
CA TRP A 45 3.05 13.19 -0.56
C TRP A 45 4.41 13.34 -1.24
N LEU A 46 5.09 12.25 -1.57
CA LEU A 46 6.38 12.29 -2.28
C LEU A 46 6.21 12.87 -3.69
N ASN A 47 5.18 12.43 -4.44
CA ASN A 47 4.92 12.95 -5.78
C ASN A 47 4.56 14.45 -5.79
N VAL A 48 3.78 14.91 -4.81
CA VAL A 48 3.48 16.34 -4.63
C VAL A 48 4.75 17.12 -4.26
N THR A 49 5.63 16.53 -3.45
CA THR A 49 6.92 17.13 -3.07
C THR A 49 7.84 17.27 -4.28
N LEU A 50 7.89 16.27 -5.16
CA LEU A 50 8.62 16.34 -6.43
C LEU A 50 8.11 17.48 -7.32
N LEU A 51 6.79 17.56 -7.53
CA LEU A 51 6.20 18.63 -8.34
C LEU A 51 6.47 20.01 -7.71
N ARG A 52 6.32 20.13 -6.39
CA ARG A 52 6.65 21.37 -5.67
C ARG A 52 8.11 21.77 -5.89
N ARG A 53 9.05 20.83 -5.80
CA ARG A 53 10.47 21.08 -6.04
C ARG A 53 10.74 21.59 -7.45
N GLU A 54 10.13 20.99 -8.48
CA GLU A 54 10.29 21.45 -9.86
C GLU A 54 9.63 22.83 -10.09
N MET A 55 8.47 23.08 -9.49
CA MET A 55 7.82 24.40 -9.51
C MET A 55 8.69 25.47 -8.85
N ASP A 56 9.30 25.18 -7.70
CA ASP A 56 10.18 26.12 -7.00
C ASP A 56 11.42 26.45 -7.83
N LYS A 57 12.01 25.47 -8.54
CA LYS A 57 13.19 25.68 -9.40
C LYS A 57 12.95 26.70 -10.52
N VAL A 58 11.73 26.73 -11.07
CA VAL A 58 11.34 27.67 -12.13
C VAL A 58 10.66 28.94 -11.60
N GLY A 59 10.55 29.09 -10.28
CA GLY A 59 9.97 30.28 -9.64
C GLY A 59 8.44 30.34 -9.67
N LEU A 60 7.76 29.20 -9.87
CA LEU A 60 6.31 29.13 -9.75
C LEU A 60 5.87 29.14 -8.29
N SER A 61 4.69 29.71 -8.03
CA SER A 61 4.11 29.72 -6.68
C SER A 61 3.75 28.32 -6.22
N THR A 62 4.30 27.93 -5.07
CA THR A 62 4.01 26.67 -4.38
C THR A 62 3.26 26.88 -3.05
N LEU A 63 2.79 28.11 -2.82
CA LEU A 63 2.03 28.51 -1.63
C LEU A 63 0.69 27.76 -1.53
N GLY A 64 0.30 27.45 -0.30
CA GLY A 64 -0.91 26.67 -0.03
C GLY A 64 -0.87 25.30 -0.71
N ASP A 65 -1.95 24.99 -1.42
CA ASP A 65 -2.18 23.69 -2.04
C ASP A 65 -1.90 23.70 -3.56
N GLU A 66 -1.20 24.71 -4.09
CA GLU A 66 -0.96 24.86 -5.54
C GLU A 66 -0.32 23.62 -6.17
N ALA A 67 0.75 23.08 -5.56
CA ALA A 67 1.41 21.88 -6.06
C ALA A 67 0.48 20.65 -5.97
N GLU A 68 -0.30 20.53 -4.90
CA GLU A 68 -1.23 19.42 -4.72
C GLU A 68 -2.38 19.47 -5.75
N SER A 69 -2.94 20.66 -5.99
CA SER A 69 -3.99 20.87 -7.00
C SER A 69 -3.49 20.56 -8.41
N LYS A 70 -2.27 20.98 -8.76
CA LYS A 70 -1.68 20.67 -10.07
C LYS A 70 -1.37 19.18 -10.20
N TYR A 71 -0.87 18.55 -9.15
CA TYR A 71 -0.66 17.10 -9.12
C TYR A 71 -1.96 16.32 -9.36
N ASP A 72 -3.05 16.71 -8.70
CA ASP A 72 -4.35 16.07 -8.89
C ASP A 72 -4.85 16.20 -10.31
N ARG A 73 -4.78 17.40 -10.88
CA ARG A 73 -5.19 17.67 -12.25
C ARG A 73 -4.34 16.93 -13.29
N LEU A 74 -3.04 16.79 -13.06
CA LEU A 74 -2.16 15.98 -13.93
C LEU A 74 -2.59 14.51 -13.97
N ARG A 75 -3.24 14.00 -12.92
CA ARG A 75 -3.72 12.62 -12.84
C ARG A 75 -5.15 12.41 -13.33
N GLU A 76 -5.88 13.50 -13.60
CA GLU A 76 -7.20 13.40 -14.23
C GLU A 76 -7.06 12.91 -15.68
N GLU A 77 -8.13 12.33 -16.22
CA GLU A 77 -8.16 11.92 -17.62
C GLU A 77 -8.65 13.07 -18.51
N GLY A 78 -8.12 13.16 -19.73
CA GLY A 78 -8.61 14.08 -20.76
C GLY A 78 -7.95 15.47 -20.74
N THR A 79 -8.73 16.49 -21.09
CA THR A 79 -8.22 17.84 -21.41
C THR A 79 -7.57 18.52 -20.20
N THR A 80 -8.11 18.34 -18.98
CA THR A 80 -7.57 19.00 -17.77
C THR A 80 -6.10 18.65 -17.54
N SER A 81 -5.73 17.37 -17.66
CA SER A 81 -4.34 16.94 -17.47
C SER A 81 -3.44 17.50 -18.56
N SER A 82 -3.90 17.52 -19.81
CA SER A 82 -3.14 18.08 -20.95
C SER A 82 -2.91 19.59 -20.80
N GLU A 83 -3.90 20.34 -20.29
CA GLU A 83 -3.78 21.78 -20.07
C GLU A 83 -2.78 22.11 -18.95
N VAL A 84 -2.82 21.36 -17.85
CA VAL A 84 -1.86 21.56 -16.74
C VAL A 84 -0.46 21.15 -17.16
N ALA A 85 -0.31 20.04 -17.89
CA ALA A 85 0.99 19.62 -18.44
C ALA A 85 1.58 20.71 -19.35
N ALA A 86 0.82 21.16 -20.36
CA ALA A 86 1.28 22.22 -21.27
C ALA A 86 1.58 23.55 -20.56
N MET A 87 0.86 23.87 -19.47
CA MET A 87 1.17 25.03 -18.65
C MET A 87 2.53 24.86 -17.95
N LEU A 88 2.76 23.74 -17.26
CA LEU A 88 4.03 23.48 -16.55
C LEU A 88 5.22 23.44 -17.52
N GLU A 89 5.05 22.83 -18.71
CA GLU A 89 6.07 22.78 -19.76
C GLU A 89 6.47 24.17 -20.27
N ARG A 90 5.50 25.08 -20.46
CA ARG A 90 5.79 26.47 -20.85
C ARG A 90 6.60 27.23 -19.82
N GLU A 91 6.45 26.89 -18.55
CA GLU A 91 7.19 27.47 -17.43
C GLU A 91 8.58 26.80 -17.25
N GLY A 92 8.90 25.81 -18.08
CA GLY A 92 10.22 25.16 -18.12
C GLY A 92 10.34 23.87 -17.32
N ILE A 93 9.23 23.26 -16.90
CA ILE A 93 9.23 21.97 -16.21
C ILE A 93 9.10 20.83 -17.23
N ASP A 94 10.01 19.86 -17.18
CA ASP A 94 9.91 18.62 -17.95
C ASP A 94 8.86 17.68 -17.33
N VAL A 95 7.61 17.81 -17.80
CA VAL A 95 6.48 17.07 -17.24
C VAL A 95 6.56 15.58 -17.57
N GLU A 96 7.05 15.21 -18.75
CA GLU A 96 7.21 13.80 -19.13
C GLU A 96 8.18 13.10 -18.19
N ARG A 97 9.35 13.70 -17.94
CA ARG A 97 10.31 13.17 -16.96
C ARG A 97 9.72 13.14 -15.55
N LEU A 98 9.09 14.22 -15.10
CA LEU A 98 8.48 14.29 -13.77
C LEU A 98 7.41 13.20 -13.56
N GLN A 99 6.60 12.92 -14.59
CA GLN A 99 5.61 11.86 -14.53
C GLN A 99 6.24 10.46 -14.52
N ASP A 100 7.35 10.25 -15.23
CA ASP A 100 8.13 9.02 -15.12
C ASP A 100 8.73 8.86 -13.72
N ASP A 101 9.10 9.95 -13.05
CA ASP A 101 9.65 9.93 -11.70
C ASP A 101 8.58 9.67 -10.62
N PHE A 102 7.30 9.89 -10.91
CA PHE A 102 6.24 9.59 -9.96
C PHE A 102 6.23 8.13 -9.50
N VAL A 103 6.07 7.97 -8.19
CA VAL A 103 6.08 6.67 -7.52
C VAL A 103 4.67 6.19 -7.21
N SER A 104 4.48 4.88 -7.29
CA SER A 104 3.27 4.23 -6.84
C SER A 104 3.41 3.81 -5.37
N TYR A 105 2.29 3.47 -4.72
CA TYR A 105 2.32 2.92 -3.36
C TYR A 105 3.17 1.64 -3.26
N GLY A 106 3.22 0.83 -4.32
CA GLY A 106 4.03 -0.39 -4.36
C GLY A 106 5.53 -0.08 -4.37
N VAL A 107 5.92 0.96 -5.11
CA VAL A 107 7.30 1.45 -5.16
C VAL A 107 7.74 1.99 -3.79
N VAL A 108 6.89 2.78 -3.11
CA VAL A 108 7.17 3.27 -1.76
C VAL A 108 7.27 2.12 -0.75
N ARG A 109 6.36 1.12 -0.82
CA ARG A 109 6.43 -0.06 0.04
C ARG A 109 7.74 -0.82 -0.12
N THR A 110 8.16 -1.07 -1.37
CA THR A 110 9.43 -1.73 -1.68
C THR A 110 10.60 -0.95 -1.12
N HIS A 111 10.62 0.37 -1.28
CA HIS A 111 11.70 1.20 -0.72
C HIS A 111 11.78 1.11 0.80
N LEU A 112 10.65 1.29 1.50
CA LEU A 112 10.62 1.22 2.97
C LEU A 112 11.10 -0.13 3.48
N LEU A 113 10.61 -1.24 2.91
CA LEU A 113 10.91 -2.58 3.41
C LEU A 113 12.27 -3.10 2.94
N ASP A 114 12.61 -2.89 1.68
CA ASP A 114 13.74 -3.57 1.04
C ASP A 114 14.99 -2.68 0.95
N CYS A 115 14.87 -1.34 1.01
CA CYS A 115 16.00 -0.41 0.90
C CYS A 115 16.36 0.27 2.23
N LEU A 116 15.36 0.70 2.99
CA LEU A 116 15.58 1.29 4.32
C LEU A 116 15.66 0.25 5.43
N ASP A 117 15.62 -1.04 5.05
CA ASP A 117 15.59 -2.21 5.95
C ASP A 117 14.64 -1.99 7.13
N ALA A 118 13.51 -1.33 6.84
CA ALA A 118 12.61 -0.86 7.86
C ALA A 118 11.80 -2.04 8.34
N GLU A 119 12.35 -2.76 9.30
CA GLU A 119 11.57 -3.68 10.11
C GLU A 119 10.54 -2.85 10.88
N TYR A 120 9.29 -3.22 10.70
CA TYR A 120 8.23 -2.72 11.55
C TYR A 120 8.36 -3.45 12.88
N GLU A 121 9.11 -2.88 13.82
CA GLU A 121 8.88 -3.16 15.24
C GLU A 121 7.52 -2.56 15.59
N LYS A 122 6.47 -3.31 15.24
CA LYS A 122 5.13 -3.07 15.75
C LYS A 122 5.29 -3.22 17.26
N GLU A 123 5.21 -2.13 18.02
CA GLU A 123 5.00 -2.22 19.46
C GLU A 123 3.96 -3.31 19.70
N GLU A 124 4.23 -4.20 20.66
CA GLU A 124 3.40 -5.33 21.07
C GLU A 124 2.01 -4.86 21.53
N SER A 125 1.23 -4.33 20.62
CA SER A 125 -0.20 -4.20 20.70
C SER A 125 -0.73 -5.62 20.56
N SER A 126 -1.29 -6.14 21.64
CA SER A 126 -1.78 -7.50 21.82
C SER A 126 -2.89 -7.94 20.83
N GLU A 127 -3.15 -7.19 19.76
CA GLU A 127 -4.21 -7.45 18.79
C GLU A 127 -3.79 -7.32 17.32
N TRP A 128 -2.51 -7.13 17.01
CA TRP A 128 -2.09 -6.97 15.61
C TRP A 128 -2.34 -8.21 14.75
N GLU A 129 -2.23 -9.40 15.33
CA GLU A 129 -2.54 -10.67 14.67
C GLU A 129 -4.01 -10.69 14.26
N ARG A 130 -4.90 -10.23 15.15
CA ARG A 130 -6.35 -10.17 14.89
C ARG A 130 -6.66 -9.21 13.77
N GLU A 131 -6.07 -8.00 13.81
CA GLU A 131 -6.23 -6.98 12.78
C GLU A 131 -5.75 -7.48 11.41
N ALA A 132 -4.59 -8.13 11.34
CA ALA A 132 -4.04 -8.68 10.10
C ALA A 132 -4.95 -9.76 9.50
N ILE A 133 -5.47 -10.67 10.34
CA ILE A 133 -6.42 -11.71 9.94
C ILE A 133 -7.72 -11.11 9.40
N GLU A 134 -8.24 -10.06 10.04
CA GLU A 134 -9.49 -9.40 9.61
C GLU A 134 -9.32 -8.66 8.28
N ILE A 135 -8.22 -7.93 8.10
CA ILE A 135 -7.90 -7.25 6.84
C ILE A 135 -7.81 -8.28 5.70
N ALA A 136 -7.10 -9.39 5.91
CA ALA A 136 -6.98 -10.44 4.90
C ALA A 136 -8.33 -11.07 4.55
N ARG A 137 -9.19 -11.35 5.56
CA ARG A 137 -10.53 -11.89 5.35
C ARG A 137 -11.42 -10.94 4.55
N ASN A 138 -11.40 -9.65 4.87
CA ASN A 138 -12.19 -8.63 4.18
C ASN A 138 -11.75 -8.51 2.71
N HIS A 139 -10.45 -8.44 2.46
CA HIS A 139 -9.92 -8.34 1.11
C HIS A 139 -10.24 -9.58 0.25
N ALA A 140 -10.13 -10.79 0.84
CA ALA A 140 -10.54 -12.03 0.19
C ALA A 140 -12.04 -12.02 -0.14
N LYS A 141 -12.89 -11.59 0.80
CA LYS A 141 -14.33 -11.47 0.61
C LYS A 141 -14.67 -10.51 -0.52
N GLU A 142 -14.07 -9.32 -0.56
CA GLU A 142 -14.29 -8.34 -1.64
C GLU A 142 -13.92 -8.89 -3.02
N LYS A 143 -12.75 -9.55 -3.13
CA LYS A 143 -12.31 -10.19 -4.38
C LYS A 143 -13.28 -11.28 -4.83
N ILE A 144 -13.72 -12.13 -3.90
CA ILE A 144 -14.67 -13.21 -4.21
C ILE A 144 -16.03 -12.64 -4.61
N VAL A 145 -16.54 -11.61 -3.92
CA VAL A 145 -17.79 -10.90 -4.29
C VAL A 145 -17.68 -10.34 -5.70
N SER A 146 -16.57 -9.69 -6.05
CA SER A 146 -16.34 -9.17 -7.41
C SER A 146 -16.33 -10.28 -8.46
N ALA A 147 -15.65 -11.40 -8.16
CA ALA A 147 -15.60 -12.57 -9.04
C ALA A 147 -17.00 -13.21 -9.23
N VAL A 148 -17.75 -13.40 -8.15
CA VAL A 148 -19.13 -13.92 -8.16
C VAL A 148 -20.02 -13.03 -9.03
N ARG A 149 -20.02 -11.72 -8.81
CA ARG A 149 -20.78 -10.76 -9.64
C ARG A 149 -20.36 -10.83 -11.11
N SER A 150 -19.08 -11.03 -11.40
CA SER A 150 -18.63 -11.23 -12.78
C SER A 150 -19.13 -12.54 -13.39
N LEU A 151 -19.26 -13.61 -12.61
CA LEU A 151 -19.79 -14.89 -13.09
C LEU A 151 -21.30 -14.81 -13.34
N GLU A 152 -22.04 -14.09 -12.51
CA GLU A 152 -23.46 -13.79 -12.70
C GLU A 152 -23.70 -12.99 -13.99
N ARG A 153 -22.95 -11.89 -14.19
CA ARG A 153 -23.02 -11.11 -15.44
C ARG A 153 -22.74 -11.94 -16.69
N LYS A 154 -21.88 -12.96 -16.58
CA LYS A 154 -21.52 -13.88 -17.66
C LYS A 154 -22.52 -15.03 -17.81
N GLY A 155 -23.58 -15.08 -17.00
CA GLY A 155 -24.56 -16.17 -16.97
C GLY A 155 -23.99 -17.52 -16.56
N LYS A 156 -22.75 -17.56 -16.02
CA LYS A 156 -22.06 -18.78 -15.60
C LYS A 156 -22.42 -19.22 -14.19
N LEU A 157 -22.98 -18.30 -13.41
CA LEU A 157 -23.51 -18.55 -12.08
C LEU A 157 -24.93 -18.02 -12.01
N ARG A 158 -25.86 -18.84 -11.56
CA ARG A 158 -27.26 -18.46 -11.30
C ARG A 158 -27.45 -18.45 -9.78
N GLY A 159 -27.38 -17.28 -9.17
CA GLY A 159 -27.87 -17.07 -7.81
C GLY A 159 -29.22 -16.36 -7.86
N GLY A 160 -30.05 -16.57 -6.84
CA GLY A 160 -31.21 -15.68 -6.62
C GLY A 160 -30.75 -14.25 -6.31
N GLU A 161 -31.69 -13.37 -5.96
CA GLU A 161 -31.41 -11.93 -5.77
C GLU A 161 -30.41 -11.62 -4.64
N ASP A 162 -30.07 -12.58 -3.77
CA ASP A 162 -29.18 -12.38 -2.62
C ASP A 162 -28.10 -13.48 -2.46
N ILE A 163 -26.96 -13.36 -3.16
CA ILE A 163 -25.78 -14.19 -2.86
C ILE A 163 -24.96 -13.56 -1.73
N THR A 164 -24.83 -14.28 -0.60
CA THR A 164 -23.93 -13.90 0.50
C THR A 164 -22.61 -14.67 0.42
N VAL A 165 -21.49 -13.96 0.50
CA VAL A 165 -20.14 -14.55 0.53
C VAL A 165 -19.64 -14.69 1.97
N HIS A 166 -19.28 -15.92 2.34
CA HIS A 166 -18.63 -16.25 3.60
C HIS A 166 -17.18 -16.67 3.33
N VAL A 167 -16.24 -16.13 4.11
CA VAL A 167 -14.82 -16.47 4.05
C VAL A 167 -14.38 -16.86 5.44
N ASP A 168 -13.88 -18.07 5.58
CA ASP A 168 -13.34 -18.62 6.82
C ASP A 168 -11.91 -19.08 6.63
N VAL A 169 -11.16 -19.09 7.73
CA VAL A 169 -9.75 -19.48 7.78
C VAL A 169 -9.65 -20.64 8.75
N ASP A 170 -9.20 -21.77 8.23
CA ASP A 170 -8.94 -22.97 9.00
C ASP A 170 -7.44 -23.21 9.10
N LEU A 171 -7.02 -23.71 10.26
CA LEU A 171 -5.68 -24.21 10.49
C LEU A 171 -5.72 -25.74 10.48
N GLU A 172 -4.72 -26.36 9.86
CA GLU A 172 -4.56 -27.82 9.83
C GLU A 172 -3.24 -28.22 10.47
N CYS A 173 -3.30 -29.17 11.40
CA CYS A 173 -2.11 -29.81 11.93
C CYS A 173 -1.73 -30.97 11.02
N GLU A 174 -0.55 -30.91 10.39
CA GLU A 174 -0.09 -31.99 9.50
C GLU A 174 0.15 -33.31 10.23
N SER A 175 0.54 -33.27 11.51
CA SER A 175 0.88 -34.45 12.31
C SER A 175 -0.33 -35.32 12.66
N CYS A 176 -1.48 -34.70 12.97
CA CYS A 176 -2.70 -35.43 13.36
C CYS A 176 -3.86 -35.22 12.39
N GLN A 177 -3.64 -34.46 11.31
CA GLN A 177 -4.63 -34.11 10.30
C GLN A 177 -5.88 -33.39 10.86
N THR A 178 -5.76 -32.77 12.04
CA THR A 178 -6.86 -32.02 12.65
C THR A 178 -6.97 -30.66 11.98
N ARG A 179 -8.17 -30.36 11.45
CA ARG A 179 -8.52 -29.05 10.89
C ARG A 179 -9.50 -28.33 11.81
N VAL A 180 -9.18 -27.10 12.22
CA VAL A 180 -10.04 -26.28 13.08
C VAL A 180 -10.07 -24.82 12.61
N PRO A 181 -11.20 -24.10 12.81
CA PRO A 181 -11.26 -22.68 12.52
C PRO A 181 -10.25 -21.90 13.36
N LEU A 182 -9.57 -20.94 12.74
CA LEU A 182 -8.58 -20.07 13.39
C LEU A 182 -9.13 -19.40 14.66
N ARG A 183 -10.39 -18.94 14.63
CA ARG A 183 -11.07 -18.36 15.80
C ARG A 183 -11.13 -19.33 16.98
N ARG A 184 -11.35 -20.63 16.71
CA ARG A 184 -11.42 -21.67 17.72
C ARG A 184 -10.03 -21.99 18.28
N ALA A 185 -9.01 -22.03 17.42
CA ALA A 185 -7.62 -22.24 17.84
C ALA A 185 -7.12 -21.10 18.74
N ILE A 186 -7.37 -19.84 18.36
CA ILE A 186 -7.03 -18.67 19.19
C ILE A 186 -7.78 -18.69 20.52
N TYR A 187 -9.08 -19.01 20.50
CA TYR A 187 -9.88 -19.08 21.73
C TYR A 187 -9.39 -20.16 22.70
N ARG A 188 -8.97 -21.32 22.19
CA ARG A 188 -8.42 -22.40 23.02
C ARG A 188 -6.96 -22.19 23.42
N GLY A 189 -6.22 -21.34 22.69
CA GLY A 189 -4.77 -21.20 22.84
C GLY A 189 -3.97 -22.37 22.26
N GLU A 190 -4.63 -23.32 21.58
CA GLU A 190 -4.02 -24.53 21.03
C GLU A 190 -4.75 -24.96 19.74
N LEU A 191 -4.02 -25.61 18.84
CA LEU A 191 -4.57 -26.16 17.60
C LEU A 191 -5.14 -27.58 17.79
N CYS A 192 -4.39 -28.42 18.49
CA CYS A 192 -4.72 -29.80 18.85
C CYS A 192 -3.90 -30.22 20.09
N ASP A 193 -4.27 -31.35 20.70
CA ASP A 193 -3.56 -31.94 21.84
C ASP A 193 -2.25 -32.65 21.44
N CYS A 194 -1.79 -32.47 20.20
CA CYS A 194 -0.61 -33.14 19.68
C CYS A 194 0.67 -32.65 20.36
N ALA A 195 0.70 -31.38 20.77
CA ALA A 195 1.81 -30.77 21.50
C ALA A 195 1.89 -31.24 22.96
N THR A 196 0.81 -31.81 23.52
CA THR A 196 0.73 -32.29 24.91
C THR A 196 0.89 -33.81 25.04
N MET A 197 0.99 -34.55 23.93
CA MET A 197 1.16 -36.02 23.93
C MET A 197 2.62 -36.52 23.83
N GLU A 198 3.64 -35.64 23.89
CA GLU A 198 5.06 -36.07 23.89
C GLU A 198 5.63 -36.44 25.27
N VAL A 199 4.82 -36.48 26.33
CA VAL A 199 5.30 -36.95 27.65
C VAL A 199 4.37 -38.00 28.23
N HIS A 200 4.55 -39.25 27.82
CA HIS A 200 4.49 -40.42 28.72
C HIS A 200 5.08 -41.63 27.96
N GLN A 201 6.38 -41.86 28.20
CA GLN A 201 7.00 -43.19 28.07
C GLN A 201 6.37 -44.16 29.06
#